data_AF-A0A519ELW4-F1
#
_entry.id   AF-A0A519ELW4-F1
#
_cell.length_a   1.000
_cell.length_b   1.000
_cell.length_c   1.000
_cell.angle_alpha   90.00
_cell.angle_beta   90.00
_cell.angle_gamma   90.00
#
_symmetry.space_group_name_H-M   'P 1'
#
loop_
_entity.id
_entity.type
_entity.pdbx_description
1 polymer ?
#
loop_
_entity_poly.entity_id
_entity_poly.type
_entity_poly.pdbx_seq_one_letter_code
_entity_poly.pdbx_strand_id
1 'polypeptide(L)'
;MTQTSAATAMVANNLPIPSPLGSLDAYIGAVHQIPVLTVDEEQELARRFRDVEDLDAARELVHSHLRFVVHVARGYNGYGLQLGDLIQEGNIGLMKAVKRFDPEMGVRLVSFAVHWIRAEMHEFILKNWRIVKVATTKAQRKLFFNLRKSKTRLGWMNDAEVTAVAADLNVSKREVLEMESRLSGRDIGFDAPADEDNEHAPPSPGAYLMTQDEDPSQAYERADSEG
;
A
#
# COMPACT_ATOMS: atom_id res chain seq x y z
N MET A 1 5.53 -36.69 55.36
CA MET A 1 4.86 -35.47 54.88
C MET A 1 5.94 -34.47 54.49
N THR A 2 6.22 -34.35 53.19
CA THR A 2 7.13 -33.35 52.63
C THR A 2 6.53 -32.93 51.30
N GLN A 3 5.82 -31.80 51.31
CA GLN A 3 5.31 -31.17 50.10
C GLN A 3 6.47 -30.44 49.42
N THR A 4 6.84 -30.89 48.22
CA THR A 4 7.75 -30.16 47.34
C THR A 4 6.90 -29.18 46.54
N SER A 5 7.03 -27.90 46.86
CA SER A 5 6.43 -26.79 46.11
C SER A 5 7.02 -26.76 44.69
N ALA A 6 6.17 -26.96 43.68
CA ALA A 6 6.56 -26.81 42.29
C ALA A 6 6.61 -25.31 41.95
N ALA A 7 7.81 -24.80 41.70
CA ALA A 7 8.01 -23.48 41.15
C ALA A 7 7.52 -23.47 39.69
N THR A 8 6.34 -22.91 39.46
CA THR A 8 5.84 -22.59 38.12
C THR A 8 6.76 -21.56 37.48
N ALA A 9 7.61 -22.00 36.56
CA ALA A 9 8.44 -21.11 35.77
C ALA A 9 7.55 -20.19 34.91
N MET A 10 7.75 -18.88 35.03
CA MET A 10 7.15 -17.89 34.13
C MET A 10 7.68 -18.15 32.71
N VAL A 11 6.82 -18.65 31.83
CA VAL A 11 7.12 -18.68 30.39
C VAL A 11 7.08 -17.23 29.92
N ALA A 12 8.27 -16.65 29.67
CA ALA A 12 8.37 -15.38 28.99
C ALA A 12 7.76 -15.55 27.59
N ASN A 13 6.61 -14.92 27.35
CA ASN A 13 5.99 -14.82 26.03
C ASN A 13 6.84 -13.91 25.13
N ASN A 14 8.04 -14.37 24.76
CA ASN A 14 8.81 -13.80 23.68
C ASN A 14 8.15 -14.25 22.37
N LEU A 15 7.06 -13.56 22.00
CA LEU A 15 6.59 -13.54 20.62
C LEU A 15 7.81 -13.22 19.73
N PRO A 16 8.12 -14.02 18.70
CA PRO A 16 9.23 -13.74 17.81
C PRO A 16 8.91 -12.42 17.11
N ILE A 17 9.53 -11.35 17.60
CA ILE A 17 9.53 -10.06 16.91
C ILE A 17 10.22 -10.34 15.57
N PRO A 18 9.57 -10.12 14.42
CA PRO A 18 10.18 -10.38 13.13
C PRO A 18 11.49 -9.58 13.05
N SER A 19 12.59 -10.30 12.89
CA SER A 19 13.94 -9.74 12.84
C SER A 19 14.04 -8.68 11.73
N PRO A 20 14.76 -7.55 11.94
CA PRO A 20 14.91 -6.49 10.95
C PRO A 20 15.70 -6.91 9.69
N LEU A 21 16.15 -8.17 9.60
CA LEU A 21 16.89 -8.75 8.47
C LEU A 21 16.14 -9.86 7.72
N GLY A 22 14.85 -10.08 8.01
CA GLY A 22 14.05 -11.11 7.35
C GLY A 22 13.50 -10.67 5.98
N SER A 23 13.46 -11.58 5.00
CA SER A 23 12.68 -11.39 3.78
C SER A 23 11.20 -11.18 4.11
N LEU A 24 10.44 -10.58 3.19
CA LEU A 24 8.99 -10.42 3.35
C LEU A 24 8.29 -11.76 3.66
N ASP A 25 8.77 -12.86 3.09
CA ASP A 25 8.25 -14.21 3.34
C ASP A 25 8.50 -14.66 4.78
N ALA A 26 9.65 -14.33 5.38
CA ALA A 26 9.93 -14.63 6.78
C ALA A 26 8.99 -13.85 7.71
N TYR A 27 8.71 -12.58 7.40
CA TYR A 27 7.71 -11.79 8.14
C TYR A 27 6.31 -12.41 8.04
N ILE A 28 5.86 -12.76 6.82
CA ILE A 28 4.56 -13.39 6.59
C ILE A 28 4.48 -14.74 7.34
N GLY A 29 5.55 -15.52 7.32
CA GLY A 29 5.67 -16.76 8.08
C GLY A 29 5.51 -16.54 9.58
N ALA A 30 6.22 -15.57 10.16
CA ALA A 30 6.13 -15.26 11.58
C ALA A 30 4.72 -14.81 11.99
N VAL A 31 4.09 -13.94 11.20
CA VAL A 31 2.74 -13.43 11.46
C VAL A 31 1.68 -14.54 11.46
N HIS A 32 1.82 -15.55 10.60
CA HIS A 32 0.89 -16.68 10.57
C HIS A 32 0.99 -17.60 11.80
N GLN A 33 2.13 -17.60 12.52
CA GLN A 33 2.31 -18.41 13.74
C GLN A 33 1.66 -17.77 14.98
N ILE A 34 1.34 -16.47 14.94
CA ILE A 34 0.74 -15.76 16.07
C ILE A 34 -0.68 -16.29 16.31
N PRO A 35 -1.04 -16.80 17.50
CA PRO A 35 -2.37 -17.33 17.79
C PRO A 35 -3.50 -16.33 17.52
N VAL A 36 -4.66 -16.84 17.10
CA VAL A 36 -5.87 -16.03 16.95
C VAL A 36 -6.58 -15.95 18.29
N LEU A 37 -6.95 -14.74 18.69
CA LEU A 37 -7.71 -14.53 19.91
C LEU A 37 -9.16 -15.01 19.76
N THR A 38 -9.65 -15.63 20.84
CA THR A 38 -11.06 -15.84 21.07
C THR A 38 -11.80 -14.51 21.28
N VAL A 39 -13.13 -14.55 21.24
CA VAL A 39 -13.95 -13.34 21.46
C VAL A 39 -13.74 -12.79 22.87
N ASP A 40 -13.67 -13.66 23.87
CA ASP A 40 -13.53 -13.27 25.27
C ASP A 40 -12.15 -12.64 25.53
N GLU A 41 -11.08 -13.22 24.98
CA GLU A 41 -9.72 -12.65 25.06
C GLU A 41 -9.64 -11.28 24.36
N GLU A 42 -10.25 -11.16 23.18
CA GLU A 42 -10.31 -9.88 22.44
C GLU A 42 -11.04 -8.80 23.24
N GLN A 43 -12.16 -9.15 23.89
CA GLN A 43 -12.90 -8.21 24.75
C GLN A 43 -12.09 -7.81 25.97
N GLU A 44 -11.44 -8.76 26.65
CA GLU A 44 -10.64 -8.50 27.83
C GLU A 44 -9.47 -7.56 27.52
N LEU A 45 -8.72 -7.85 26.45
CA LEU A 45 -7.61 -7.00 26.02
C LEU A 45 -8.10 -5.61 25.60
N ALA A 46 -9.23 -5.52 24.90
CA ALA A 46 -9.81 -4.25 24.49
C ALA A 46 -10.30 -3.41 25.69
N ARG A 47 -10.91 -4.03 26.70
CA ARG A 47 -11.31 -3.33 27.94
C ARG A 47 -10.09 -2.85 28.71
N ARG A 48 -9.08 -3.70 28.89
CA ARG A 48 -7.81 -3.32 29.54
C ARG A 48 -7.16 -2.12 28.87
N PHE A 49 -7.05 -2.14 27.54
CA PHE A 49 -6.47 -1.02 26.81
C PHE A 49 -7.32 0.25 26.92
N ARG A 50 -8.66 0.15 26.88
CA ARG A 50 -9.56 1.30 26.99
C ARG A 50 -9.54 1.92 28.39
N ASP A 51 -9.58 1.10 29.44
CA ASP A 51 -9.84 1.55 30.81
C ASP A 51 -8.57 2.01 31.52
N VAL A 52 -7.42 1.39 31.23
CA VAL A 52 -6.14 1.68 31.89
C VAL A 52 -4.98 1.98 30.94
N GLU A 53 -5.26 2.21 29.65
CA GLU A 53 -4.25 2.52 28.62
C GLU A 53 -3.12 1.46 28.50
N ASP A 54 -3.46 0.19 28.74
CA ASP A 54 -2.51 -0.93 28.69
C ASP A 54 -1.94 -1.16 27.27
N LEU A 55 -0.70 -0.71 27.07
CA LEU A 55 0.00 -0.82 25.79
C LEU A 55 0.34 -2.27 25.42
N ASP A 56 0.51 -3.16 26.40
CA ASP A 56 0.75 -4.57 26.13
C ASP A 56 -0.52 -5.23 25.59
N ALA A 57 -1.68 -4.87 26.15
CA ALA A 57 -2.97 -5.34 25.62
C ALA A 57 -3.21 -4.84 24.19
N ALA A 58 -2.92 -3.58 23.89
CA ALA A 58 -2.97 -3.04 22.53
C ALA A 58 -2.02 -3.77 21.57
N ARG A 59 -0.79 -4.07 22.01
CA ARG A 59 0.20 -4.81 21.22
C ARG A 59 -0.29 -6.22 20.88
N GLU A 60 -0.89 -6.92 21.83
CA GLU A 60 -1.43 -8.27 21.62
C GLU A 60 -2.64 -8.27 20.66
N LEU A 61 -3.53 -7.28 20.79
CA LEU A 61 -4.62 -7.06 19.83
C LEU A 61 -4.10 -6.81 18.42
N VAL A 62 -3.06 -5.99 18.25
CA VAL A 62 -2.46 -5.72 16.94
C VAL A 62 -1.81 -6.99 16.38
N HIS A 63 -0.97 -7.67 17.17
CA HIS A 63 -0.23 -8.85 16.74
C HIS A 63 -1.14 -9.99 16.25
N SER A 64 -2.19 -10.30 17.00
CA SER A 64 -3.17 -11.35 16.64
C SER A 64 -3.88 -11.09 15.31
N HIS A 65 -3.92 -9.83 14.87
CA HIS A 65 -4.63 -9.38 13.66
C HIS A 65 -3.71 -9.11 12.46
N LEU A 66 -2.38 -9.19 12.61
CA LEU A 66 -1.43 -8.95 11.51
C LEU A 66 -1.68 -9.87 10.30
N ARG A 67 -2.08 -11.12 10.54
CA ARG A 67 -2.43 -12.09 9.47
C ARG A 67 -3.56 -11.58 8.58
N PHE A 68 -4.52 -10.86 9.15
CA PHE A 68 -5.65 -10.30 8.44
C PHE A 68 -5.21 -9.11 7.59
N VAL A 69 -4.29 -8.28 8.10
CA VAL A 69 -3.70 -7.18 7.31
C VAL A 69 -3.00 -7.72 6.06
N VAL A 70 -2.21 -8.79 6.19
CA VAL A 70 -1.56 -9.45 5.05
C VAL A 70 -2.58 -9.95 4.03
N HIS A 71 -3.68 -10.56 4.49
CA HIS A 71 -4.77 -11.00 3.62
C HIS A 71 -5.41 -9.82 2.86
N VAL A 72 -5.69 -8.70 3.54
CA VAL A 72 -6.25 -7.50 2.90
C VAL A 72 -5.27 -6.88 1.90
N ALA A 73 -3.97 -6.80 2.24
CA ALA A 73 -2.94 -6.22 1.38
C ALA A 73 -2.80 -6.97 0.05
N ARG A 74 -2.91 -8.30 0.06
CA ARG A 74 -2.88 -9.13 -1.16
C ARG A 74 -4.00 -8.80 -2.15
N GLY A 75 -5.14 -8.29 -1.66
CA GLY A 75 -6.23 -7.80 -2.51
C GLY A 75 -5.86 -6.59 -3.37
N TYR A 76 -4.77 -5.91 -3.04
CA TYR A 76 -4.21 -4.78 -3.78
C TYR A 76 -2.96 -5.16 -4.59
N ASN A 77 -2.73 -6.46 -4.81
CA ASN A 77 -1.77 -6.89 -5.80
C ASN A 77 -2.19 -6.39 -7.20
N GLY A 78 -1.20 -6.02 -8.02
CA GLY A 78 -1.43 -5.52 -9.36
C GLY A 78 -1.45 -3.99 -9.50
N TYR A 79 -1.34 -3.21 -8.41
CA TYR A 79 -1.06 -1.77 -8.54
C TYR A 79 0.42 -1.47 -8.89
N GLY A 80 1.30 -2.47 -8.85
CA GLY A 80 2.74 -2.30 -9.10
C GLY A 80 3.52 -1.78 -7.91
N LEU A 81 2.90 -1.76 -6.72
CA LEU A 81 3.52 -1.35 -5.45
C LEU A 81 4.06 -2.57 -4.71
N GLN A 82 5.04 -2.35 -3.84
CA GLN A 82 5.60 -3.43 -3.02
C GLN A 82 4.57 -3.88 -1.98
N LEU A 83 4.38 -5.20 -1.86
CA LEU A 83 3.44 -5.78 -0.91
C LEU A 83 3.82 -5.45 0.54
N GLY A 84 5.12 -5.36 0.85
CA GLY A 84 5.62 -4.97 2.16
C GLY A 84 5.10 -3.59 2.59
N ASP A 85 5.19 -2.60 1.70
CA ASP A 85 4.71 -1.24 2.00
C ASP A 85 3.19 -1.21 2.24
N LEU A 86 2.42 -1.95 1.44
CA LEU A 86 0.97 -2.07 1.63
C LEU A 86 0.63 -2.70 2.99
N ILE A 87 1.38 -3.73 3.41
CA ILE A 87 1.22 -4.34 4.73
C ILE A 87 1.53 -3.33 5.82
N GLN A 88 2.59 -2.55 5.69
CA GLN A 88 2.97 -1.53 6.68
C GLN A 88 1.89 -0.47 6.85
N GLU A 89 1.34 0.06 5.76
CA GLU A 89 0.25 1.03 5.79
C GLU A 89 -1.03 0.41 6.36
N GLY A 90 -1.29 -0.85 6.03
CA GLY A 90 -2.34 -1.64 6.64
C GLY A 90 -2.19 -1.79 8.16
N ASN A 91 -0.97 -2.03 8.64
CA ASN A 91 -0.65 -2.14 10.06
C ASN A 91 -0.88 -0.81 10.77
N ILE A 92 -0.53 0.33 10.14
CA ILE A 92 -0.86 1.68 10.64
C ILE A 92 -2.38 1.84 10.75
N GLY A 93 -3.14 1.38 9.76
CA GLY A 93 -4.60 1.38 9.79
C GLY A 93 -5.17 0.53 10.92
N LEU A 94 -4.61 -0.65 11.14
CA LEU A 94 -4.98 -1.53 12.26
C LEU A 94 -4.71 -0.85 13.62
N MET A 95 -3.54 -0.23 13.80
CA MET A 95 -3.22 0.52 15.04
C MET A 95 -4.21 1.67 15.28
N LYS A 96 -4.57 2.40 14.22
CA LYS A 96 -5.60 3.46 14.26
C LYS A 96 -6.98 2.94 14.63
N ALA A 97 -7.31 1.71 14.22
CA ALA A 97 -8.56 1.03 14.57
C ALA A 97 -8.55 0.59 16.03
N VAL A 98 -7.49 -0.09 16.49
CA VAL A 98 -7.37 -0.55 17.89
C VAL A 98 -7.50 0.63 18.87
N LYS A 99 -6.90 1.79 18.55
CA LYS A 99 -7.06 3.01 19.35
C LYS A 99 -8.50 3.50 19.51
N ARG A 100 -9.41 3.16 18.59
CA ARG A 100 -10.79 3.66 18.54
C ARG A 100 -11.84 2.55 18.69
N PHE A 101 -11.40 1.34 18.95
CA PHE A 101 -12.28 0.19 19.05
C PHE A 101 -13.01 0.22 20.40
N ASP A 102 -14.33 0.03 20.37
CA ASP A 102 -15.15 -0.07 21.56
C ASP A 102 -15.63 -1.52 21.75
N PRO A 103 -15.18 -2.23 22.80
CA PRO A 103 -15.58 -3.61 23.04
C PRO A 103 -17.06 -3.77 23.41
N GLU A 104 -17.75 -2.72 23.85
CA GLU A 104 -19.17 -2.80 24.27
C GLU A 104 -20.14 -2.84 23.09
N MET A 105 -19.67 -2.55 21.88
CA MET A 105 -20.47 -2.60 20.65
C MET A 105 -20.77 -4.03 20.19
N GLY A 106 -20.17 -5.06 20.81
CA GLY A 106 -20.47 -6.47 20.53
C GLY A 106 -20.03 -6.97 19.14
N VAL A 107 -19.20 -6.20 18.44
CA VAL A 107 -18.63 -6.57 17.13
C VAL A 107 -17.18 -7.00 17.27
N ARG A 108 -16.73 -7.91 16.40
CA ARG A 108 -15.32 -8.30 16.32
C ARG A 108 -14.44 -7.13 15.87
N LEU A 109 -13.23 -7.05 16.44
CA LEU A 109 -12.23 -6.05 16.06
C LEU A 109 -11.92 -6.10 14.56
N VAL A 110 -11.80 -7.30 13.96
CA VAL A 110 -11.60 -7.47 12.51
C VAL A 110 -12.64 -6.69 11.69
N SER A 111 -13.92 -6.82 12.06
CA SER A 111 -15.04 -6.18 11.34
C SER A 111 -14.95 -4.66 11.40
N PHE A 112 -14.48 -4.12 12.52
CA PHE A 112 -14.26 -2.68 12.68
C PHE A 112 -13.00 -2.21 11.95
N ALA A 113 -11.89 -2.94 12.11
CA ALA A 113 -10.57 -2.55 11.64
C ALA A 113 -10.44 -2.55 10.11
N VAL A 114 -11.19 -3.40 9.40
CA VAL A 114 -11.08 -3.52 7.93
C VAL A 114 -11.25 -2.19 7.20
N HIS A 115 -12.11 -1.30 7.70
CA HIS A 115 -12.35 0.01 7.08
C HIS A 115 -11.13 0.93 7.22
N TRP A 116 -10.48 0.92 8.39
CA TRP A 116 -9.25 1.67 8.64
C TRP A 116 -8.08 1.13 7.85
N ILE A 117 -7.92 -0.19 7.82
CA ILE A 117 -6.87 -0.89 7.06
C ILE A 117 -6.98 -0.52 5.57
N ARG A 118 -8.17 -0.66 4.98
CA ARG A 118 -8.39 -0.32 3.56
C ARG A 118 -8.21 1.17 3.29
N ALA A 119 -8.62 2.04 4.22
CA ALA A 119 -8.47 3.48 4.05
C ALA A 119 -7.00 3.90 3.96
N GLU A 120 -6.14 3.39 4.86
CA GLU A 120 -4.70 3.68 4.84
C GLU A 120 -4.03 3.11 3.59
N MET A 121 -4.33 1.86 3.23
CA MET A 121 -3.81 1.27 1.99
C MET A 121 -4.25 2.06 0.75
N HIS A 122 -5.53 2.47 0.67
CA HIS A 122 -6.01 3.29 -0.44
C HIS A 122 -5.27 4.64 -0.50
N GLU A 123 -5.06 5.29 0.64
CA GLU A 123 -4.33 6.55 0.73
C GLU A 123 -2.89 6.40 0.22
N PHE A 124 -2.21 5.33 0.64
CA PHE A 124 -0.87 5.01 0.17
C PHE A 124 -0.82 4.74 -1.33
N ILE A 125 -1.75 3.92 -1.85
CA ILE A 125 -1.82 3.62 -3.28
C ILE A 125 -1.98 4.90 -4.09
N LEU A 126 -2.92 5.78 -3.71
CA LEU A 126 -3.16 7.03 -4.43
C LEU A 126 -1.98 7.98 -4.41
N LYS A 127 -1.17 7.97 -3.35
CA LYS A 127 0.02 8.81 -3.21
C LYS A 127 1.24 8.28 -3.98
N ASN A 128 1.37 6.96 -4.11
CA ASN A 128 2.60 6.31 -4.58
C ASN A 128 2.45 5.56 -5.91
N TRP A 129 1.24 5.45 -6.48
CA TRP A 129 1.02 4.69 -7.71
C TRP A 129 1.73 5.27 -8.95
N ARG A 130 1.86 6.60 -9.03
CA ARG A 130 2.53 7.34 -10.11
C ARG A 130 3.21 8.58 -9.54
N ILE A 131 4.27 9.04 -10.22
CA ILE A 131 4.97 10.29 -9.86
C ILE A 131 4.00 11.48 -9.98
N VAL A 132 3.21 11.51 -11.06
CA VAL A 132 2.18 12.52 -11.27
C VAL A 132 0.88 12.09 -10.60
N LYS A 133 0.38 12.90 -9.66
CA LYS A 133 -0.84 12.62 -8.92
C LYS A 133 -2.06 12.66 -9.85
N VAL A 134 -2.81 11.56 -9.91
CA VAL A 134 -3.93 11.38 -10.85
C VAL A 134 -5.31 11.57 -10.22
N ALA A 135 -5.45 11.37 -8.90
CA ALA A 135 -6.75 11.37 -8.22
C ALA A 135 -6.75 12.31 -7.00
N THR A 136 -7.03 13.59 -7.25
CA THR A 136 -7.04 14.64 -6.21
C THR A 136 -8.45 14.86 -5.64
N THR A 137 -9.51 14.53 -6.38
CA THR A 137 -10.90 14.69 -5.92
C THR A 137 -11.52 13.37 -5.44
N LYS A 138 -12.58 13.45 -4.62
CA LYS A 138 -13.32 12.27 -4.14
C LYS A 138 -13.86 11.41 -5.29
N ALA A 139 -14.38 12.05 -6.33
CA ALA A 139 -14.93 11.35 -7.50
C ALA A 139 -13.82 10.66 -8.30
N GLN A 140 -12.68 11.33 -8.52
CA GLN A 140 -11.52 10.74 -9.17
C GLN A 140 -10.92 9.57 -8.39
N ARG A 141 -10.89 9.64 -7.05
CA ARG A 141 -10.47 8.52 -6.20
C ARG A 141 -11.36 7.30 -6.41
N LYS A 142 -12.68 7.49 -6.37
CA LYS A 142 -13.65 6.40 -6.61
C LYS A 142 -13.49 5.83 -8.03
N LEU A 143 -13.32 6.71 -9.03
CA LEU A 143 -13.07 6.34 -10.42
C LEU A 143 -11.79 5.52 -10.59
N PHE A 144 -10.68 5.94 -9.97
CA PHE A 144 -9.39 5.23 -10.01
C PHE A 144 -9.52 3.77 -9.54
N PHE A 145 -10.10 3.54 -8.36
CA PHE A 145 -10.26 2.19 -7.82
C PHE A 145 -11.30 1.36 -8.60
N ASN A 146 -12.38 1.98 -9.09
CA ASN A 146 -13.40 1.30 -9.90
C ASN A 146 -12.83 0.85 -11.26
N LEU A 147 -12.18 1.76 -11.99
CA LEU A 147 -11.59 1.47 -13.30
C LEU A 147 -10.47 0.43 -13.20
N ARG A 148 -9.64 0.46 -12.14
CA ARG A 148 -8.62 -0.58 -11.98
C ARG A 148 -9.24 -1.96 -11.75
N LYS A 149 -10.35 -2.04 -11.02
CA LYS A 149 -11.08 -3.29 -10.77
C LYS A 149 -11.70 -3.85 -12.06
N SER A 150 -12.20 -3.00 -12.95
CA SER A 150 -12.78 -3.40 -14.25
C SER A 150 -11.73 -3.71 -15.32
N LYS A 151 -10.49 -3.20 -15.18
CA LYS A 151 -9.37 -3.42 -16.11
C LYS A 151 -8.85 -4.86 -16.18
N THR A 152 -9.44 -5.80 -15.45
CA THR A 152 -9.26 -7.25 -15.72
C THR A 152 -9.70 -7.62 -17.13
N ARG A 153 -10.52 -6.78 -17.78
CA ARG A 153 -10.83 -6.88 -19.21
C ARG A 153 -9.70 -6.33 -20.07
N LEU A 154 -9.28 -7.10 -21.08
CA LEU A 154 -8.40 -6.61 -22.14
C LEU A 154 -9.13 -5.61 -23.03
N GLY A 155 -8.63 -4.37 -23.12
CA GLY A 155 -9.10 -3.34 -24.06
C GLY A 155 -9.57 -2.04 -23.41
N TRP A 156 -9.77 -1.02 -24.24
CA TRP A 156 -10.36 0.26 -23.86
C TRP A 156 -11.87 0.12 -23.65
N MET A 157 -12.45 0.99 -22.82
CA MET A 157 -13.88 1.07 -22.57
C MET A 157 -14.64 1.53 -23.82
N ASN A 158 -15.81 0.93 -24.04
CA ASN A 158 -16.71 1.42 -25.07
C ASN A 158 -17.51 2.64 -24.56
N ASP A 159 -18.16 3.38 -25.46
CA ASP A 159 -18.91 4.59 -25.06
C ASP A 159 -20.04 4.31 -24.07
N ALA A 160 -20.72 3.16 -24.17
CA ALA A 160 -21.79 2.79 -23.26
C ALA A 160 -21.28 2.63 -21.81
N GLU A 161 -20.10 2.02 -21.65
CA GLU A 161 -19.47 1.84 -20.34
C GLU A 161 -18.93 3.16 -19.78
N VAL A 162 -18.30 3.98 -20.62
CA VAL A 162 -17.86 5.33 -20.23
C VAL A 162 -19.06 6.14 -19.75
N THR A 163 -20.19 6.06 -20.45
CA THR A 163 -21.44 6.72 -20.05
C THR A 163 -21.98 6.20 -18.73
N ALA A 164 -21.99 4.88 -18.54
CA ALA A 164 -22.49 4.26 -17.32
C ALA A 164 -21.63 4.63 -16.09
N VAL A 165 -20.30 4.58 -16.22
CA VAL A 165 -19.37 4.97 -15.14
C VAL A 165 -19.45 6.46 -14.84
N ALA A 166 -19.55 7.30 -15.88
CA ALA A 166 -19.75 8.74 -15.73
C ALA A 166 -21.02 9.05 -14.92
N ALA A 167 -22.13 8.36 -15.21
CA ALA A 167 -23.39 8.52 -14.51
C ALA A 167 -23.33 8.02 -13.06
N ASP A 168 -22.77 6.83 -12.79
CA ASP A 168 -22.65 6.26 -11.44
C ASP A 168 -21.78 7.12 -10.50
N LEU A 169 -20.71 7.71 -11.06
CA LEU A 169 -19.74 8.48 -10.29
C LEU A 169 -20.01 9.99 -10.32
N ASN A 170 -21.03 10.42 -11.07
CA ASN A 170 -21.37 11.82 -11.30
C ASN A 170 -20.15 12.65 -11.75
N VAL A 171 -19.45 12.14 -12.78
CA VAL A 171 -18.29 12.75 -13.43
C VAL A 171 -18.53 12.89 -14.93
N SER A 172 -17.74 13.72 -15.60
CA SER A 172 -17.83 13.85 -17.06
C SER A 172 -17.24 12.61 -17.77
N LYS A 173 -17.75 12.29 -18.97
CA LYS A 173 -17.14 11.26 -19.85
C LYS A 173 -15.65 11.54 -20.10
N ARG A 174 -15.30 12.83 -20.23
CA ARG A 174 -13.91 13.29 -20.41
C ARG A 174 -13.03 12.85 -19.25
N GLU A 175 -13.47 13.00 -18.00
CA GLU A 175 -12.71 12.56 -16.81
C GLU A 175 -12.54 11.05 -16.76
N VAL A 176 -13.54 10.27 -17.20
CA VAL A 176 -13.45 8.81 -17.29
C VAL A 176 -12.37 8.41 -18.31
N LEU A 177 -12.41 8.97 -19.51
CA LEU A 177 -11.44 8.71 -20.58
C LEU A 177 -10.02 9.16 -20.20
N GLU A 178 -9.90 10.32 -19.55
CA GLU A 178 -8.62 10.82 -19.06
C GLU A 178 -8.02 9.88 -18.01
N MET A 179 -8.82 9.43 -17.05
CA MET A 179 -8.39 8.45 -16.03
C MET A 179 -8.02 7.11 -16.67
N GLU A 180 -8.81 6.61 -17.61
CA GLU A 180 -8.52 5.36 -18.34
C GLU A 180 -7.18 5.43 -19.08
N SER A 181 -6.95 6.53 -19.80
CA SER A 181 -5.70 6.80 -20.52
C SER A 181 -4.51 6.78 -19.57
N ARG A 182 -4.60 7.50 -18.44
CA ARG A 182 -3.55 7.50 -17.40
C ARG A 182 -3.33 6.13 -16.78
N LEU A 183 -4.38 5.32 -16.58
CA LEU A 183 -4.29 3.95 -16.10
C LEU A 183 -3.64 2.99 -17.10
N SER A 184 -3.62 3.34 -18.39
CA SER A 184 -3.01 2.53 -19.46
C SER A 184 -1.53 2.85 -19.68
N GLY A 185 -1.13 4.10 -19.48
CA GLY A 185 0.24 4.55 -19.63
C GLY A 185 1.17 4.06 -18.50
N ARG A 186 2.47 3.99 -18.81
CA ARG A 186 3.57 3.86 -17.84
C ARG A 186 4.33 5.19 -17.77
N ASP A 187 4.90 5.49 -16.60
CA ASP A 187 5.87 6.58 -16.50
C ASP A 187 7.11 6.20 -17.31
N ILE A 188 7.65 7.15 -18.09
CA ILE A 188 8.81 6.95 -18.96
C ILE A 188 10.00 7.68 -18.32
N GLY A 189 11.14 7.01 -18.21
CA GLY A 189 12.40 7.64 -17.77
C GLY A 189 12.86 8.70 -18.77
N PHE A 190 13.49 9.77 -18.28
CA PHE A 190 13.99 10.83 -19.15
C PHE A 190 15.15 10.34 -20.04
N ASP A 191 16.07 9.59 -19.44
CA ASP A 191 17.19 8.94 -20.11
C ASP A 191 16.87 7.50 -20.46
N ALA A 192 17.54 6.99 -21.50
CA ALA A 192 17.53 5.57 -21.79
C ALA A 192 18.27 4.82 -20.66
N PRO A 193 17.80 3.63 -20.25
CA PRO A 193 18.57 2.79 -19.34
C PRO A 193 19.93 2.49 -19.94
N ALA A 194 20.99 2.58 -19.13
CA ALA A 194 22.37 2.37 -19.59
C ALA A 194 22.66 0.93 -20.05
N ASP A 195 21.81 -0.02 -19.65
CA ASP A 195 21.93 -1.46 -19.92
C ASP A 195 20.95 -1.94 -21.01
N GLU A 196 20.98 -1.37 -22.21
CA GLU A 196 20.37 -2.05 -23.36
C GLU A 196 21.18 -1.79 -24.64
N ASP A 197 21.89 -2.82 -25.09
CA ASP A 197 22.43 -3.03 -26.45
C ASP A 197 21.27 -3.22 -27.46
N ASN A 198 20.18 -2.46 -27.30
CA ASN A 198 18.93 -2.58 -28.03
C ASN A 198 18.85 -1.43 -29.02
N GLU A 199 19.46 -1.64 -30.19
CA GLU A 199 19.48 -0.71 -31.33
C GLU A 199 18.06 -0.32 -31.81
N HIS A 200 17.02 -0.98 -31.31
CA HIS A 200 15.60 -0.75 -31.64
C HIS A 200 14.76 -0.20 -30.48
N ALA A 201 15.38 0.19 -29.35
CA ALA A 201 14.64 0.86 -28.28
C ALA A 201 14.09 2.21 -28.77
N PRO A 202 12.80 2.53 -28.53
CA PRO A 202 12.28 3.85 -28.88
C PRO A 202 13.09 4.93 -28.12
N PRO A 203 13.47 6.03 -28.81
CA PRO A 203 14.31 7.07 -28.22
C PRO A 203 13.68 7.63 -26.94
N SER A 204 14.50 7.78 -25.90
CA SER A 204 14.08 8.41 -24.65
C SER A 204 13.77 9.90 -24.89
N PRO A 205 12.95 10.54 -24.04
CA PRO A 205 12.68 11.98 -24.14
C PRO A 205 13.94 12.85 -24.26
N GLY A 206 15.03 12.50 -23.56
CA GLY A 206 16.32 13.20 -23.66
C GLY A 206 16.92 13.22 -25.07
N ALA A 207 16.74 12.16 -25.86
CA ALA A 207 17.26 12.08 -27.23
C ALA A 207 16.58 13.08 -28.18
N TYR A 208 15.35 13.52 -27.87
CA TYR A 208 14.63 14.54 -28.65
C TYR A 208 15.05 15.98 -28.32
N LEU A 209 15.80 16.20 -27.24
CA LEU A 209 16.20 17.53 -26.78
C LEU A 209 17.62 17.91 -27.23
N MET A 210 18.25 17.09 -28.07
CA MET A 210 19.55 17.40 -28.67
C MET A 210 19.36 18.50 -29.72
N THR A 211 19.88 19.70 -29.46
CA THR A 211 20.03 20.75 -30.48
C THR A 211 20.96 20.24 -31.59
N GLN A 212 20.62 20.54 -32.85
CA GLN A 212 21.51 20.25 -33.99
C GLN A 212 22.72 21.20 -34.04
N ASP A 213 22.67 22.29 -33.28
CA ASP A 213 23.75 23.24 -33.13
C ASP A 213 24.81 22.71 -32.15
N GLU A 214 26.01 23.29 -32.27
CA GLU A 214 27.16 22.94 -31.45
C GLU A 214 26.86 22.99 -29.95
N ASP A 215 27.32 21.99 -29.20
CA ASP A 215 27.18 21.96 -27.74
C ASP A 215 27.73 23.27 -27.15
N PRO A 216 26.96 24.02 -26.34
CA PRO A 216 27.41 25.26 -25.74
C PRO A 216 28.76 25.13 -25.03
N SER A 217 29.03 23.97 -24.41
CA SER A 217 30.32 23.68 -23.77
C SER A 217 31.48 23.70 -24.77
N GLN A 218 31.29 23.11 -25.96
CA GLN A 218 32.29 23.11 -27.03
C GLN A 218 32.48 24.51 -27.64
N ALA A 219 31.40 25.29 -27.75
CA ALA A 219 31.48 26.68 -28.19
C ALA A 219 32.29 27.56 -27.22
N TYR A 220 32.14 27.35 -25.90
CA TYR A 220 32.95 28.02 -24.88
C TYR A 220 34.42 27.57 -24.92
N GLU A 221 34.68 26.26 -25.06
CA GLU A 221 36.05 25.75 -25.16
C GLU A 221 36.79 26.30 -26.39
N ARG A 222 36.12 26.43 -27.54
CA ARG A 222 36.71 27.11 -28.71
C ARG A 222 37.02 28.57 -28.42
N ALA A 223 36.08 29.30 -27.82
CA ALA A 223 36.26 30.71 -27.50
C ALA A 223 37.42 30.96 -26.52
N ASP A 224 37.60 30.07 -25.53
CA ASP A 224 38.73 30.10 -24.60
C ASP A 224 40.05 29.68 -25.26
N SER A 225 40.01 28.77 -26.26
CA SER A 225 41.21 28.33 -26.98
C SER A 225 41.71 29.33 -28.05
N GLU A 226 40.86 30.26 -28.48
CA GLU A 226 41.17 31.29 -29.48
C GLU A 226 41.59 32.66 -28.88
N GLY A 227 41.67 32.78 -27.55
CA GLY A 227 42.12 33.98 -26.82
C GLY A 227 43.52 33.87 -26.23
#